data_AF-A0A499VBU6-F1
#
_entry.id   AF-A0A499VBU6-F1
#
_cell.length_a   1.000
_cell.length_b   1.000
_cell.length_c   1.000
_cell.angle_alpha   90.00
_cell.angle_beta   90.00
_cell.angle_gamma   90.00
#
_symmetry.space_group_name_H-M   'P 1'
#
loop_
_entity.id
_entity.type
_entity.pdbx_description
1 polymer ?
#
loop_
_entity_poly.entity_id
_entity_poly.type
_entity_poly.pdbx_seq_one_letter_code
_entity_poly.pdbx_strand_id
1 'polypeptide(L)'
;MDQVHRKVFDTVFGQSTGKPPSVMSLGIAVLDLLSLACSTKPLLLLLDDGQWLDSTSVAVIGFAGRRLAGSSVKLVVALRSGVASEFDTAALPALPVRALPDEEARRLLDLRHPGLDTRVRRLMLDQARGNPLALLELPAHLHVGHPGTSGRGTCRPARCLSATAGAPASAAGVRHPDRGAR
;
A
#
# COMPACT_ATOMS: atom_id res chain seq x y z
N MET A 1 10.36 14.43 -25.51
CA MET A 1 10.52 12.97 -25.61
C MET A 1 11.11 12.69 -26.97
N ASP A 2 12.24 12.01 -26.99
CA ASP A 2 12.88 11.66 -28.25
C ASP A 2 12.09 10.58 -29.02
N GLN A 3 12.27 10.51 -30.35
CA GLN A 3 11.60 9.55 -31.22
C GLN A 3 11.89 8.10 -30.82
N VAL A 4 13.09 7.82 -30.31
CA VAL A 4 13.47 6.47 -29.84
C VAL A 4 12.57 6.01 -28.70
N HIS A 5 12.37 6.85 -27.67
CA HIS A 5 11.51 6.51 -26.54
C HIS A 5 10.03 6.48 -26.94
N ARG A 6 9.60 7.33 -27.88
CA ARG A 6 8.22 7.29 -28.39
C ARG A 6 7.89 5.95 -29.04
N LYS A 7 8.79 5.45 -29.88
CA LYS A 7 8.63 4.16 -30.55
C LYS A 7 8.52 2.97 -29.58
N VAL A 8 9.18 3.06 -28.42
CA VAL A 8 9.07 2.06 -27.36
C VAL A 8 7.63 1.99 -26.83
N PHE A 9 7.00 3.14 -26.55
CA PHE A 9 5.61 3.19 -26.13
C PHE A 9 4.66 2.75 -27.23
N ASP A 10 4.86 3.20 -28.47
CA ASP A 10 4.03 2.83 -29.61
C ASP A 10 4.00 1.30 -29.80
N THR A 11 5.11 0.60 -29.55
CA THR A 11 5.18 -0.86 -29.62
C THR A 11 4.39 -1.53 -28.49
N VAL A 12 4.49 -1.03 -27.25
CA VAL A 12 3.76 -1.59 -26.09
C VAL A 12 2.26 -1.32 -26.17
N PHE A 13 1.87 -0.16 -26.69
CA PHE A 13 0.47 0.19 -26.92
C PHE A 13 -0.13 -0.42 -28.19
N GLY A 14 0.63 -1.26 -28.91
CA GLY A 14 0.16 -1.92 -30.13
C GLY A 14 -0.05 -1.00 -31.33
N GLN A 15 0.49 0.23 -31.29
CA GLN A 15 0.42 1.22 -32.37
C GLN A 15 1.50 1.04 -33.44
N SER A 16 2.57 0.30 -33.12
CA SER A 16 3.62 -0.11 -34.06
C SER A 16 3.87 -1.60 -33.93
N THR A 17 4.07 -2.28 -35.07
CA THR A 17 4.60 -3.64 -35.08
C THR A 17 6.10 -3.60 -34.81
N GLY A 18 6.57 -4.44 -33.89
CA GLY A 18 7.98 -4.42 -33.46
C GLY A 18 8.27 -5.50 -32.42
N LYS A 19 9.55 -5.75 -32.17
CA LYS A 19 9.98 -6.64 -31.09
C LYS A 19 9.57 -6.00 -29.75
N PRO A 20 8.90 -6.72 -28.83
CA PRO A 20 8.58 -6.21 -27.51
C PRO A 20 9.83 -5.65 -26.82
N PRO A 21 9.78 -4.43 -26.27
CA PRO A 21 10.95 -3.82 -25.65
C PRO A 21 11.36 -4.59 -24.39
N SER A 22 12.64 -4.52 -24.06
CA SER A 22 13.11 -5.01 -22.76
C SER A 22 12.56 -4.14 -21.62
N VAL A 23 12.47 -4.69 -20.41
CA VAL A 23 12.09 -3.93 -19.19
C VAL A 23 12.99 -2.70 -19.01
N MET A 24 14.29 -2.81 -19.28
CA MET A 24 15.22 -1.69 -19.20
C MET A 24 14.89 -0.60 -20.22
N SER A 25 14.66 -0.99 -21.49
CA SER A 25 14.34 -0.04 -22.57
C SER A 25 13.03 0.71 -22.28
N LEU A 26 12.00 -0.02 -21.85
CA LEU A 26 10.72 0.57 -21.46
C LEU A 26 10.84 1.43 -20.20
N GLY A 27 11.61 0.99 -19.21
CA GLY A 27 11.87 1.75 -17.99
C GLY A 27 12.61 3.07 -18.24
N ILE A 28 13.57 3.10 -19.18
CA ILE A 28 14.24 4.35 -19.58
C ILE A 28 13.26 5.28 -20.31
N ALA A 29 12.42 4.75 -21.20
CA ALA A 29 11.39 5.54 -21.87
C ALA A 29 10.39 6.14 -20.86
N VAL A 30 10.01 5.38 -19.82
CA VAL A 30 9.19 5.87 -18.69
C VAL A 30 9.91 6.98 -17.93
N LEU A 31 11.20 6.83 -17.61
CA LEU A 31 11.96 7.88 -16.94
C LEU A 31 12.04 9.17 -17.76
N ASP A 32 12.25 9.08 -19.08
CA ASP A 32 12.24 10.26 -19.97
C ASP A 32 10.85 10.92 -19.98
N LEU A 33 9.78 10.13 -20.09
CA LEU A 33 8.41 10.63 -20.01
C LEU A 33 8.15 11.36 -18.68
N LEU A 34 8.57 10.79 -17.56
CA LEU A 34 8.42 11.39 -16.23
C LEU A 34 9.24 12.67 -16.08
N SER A 35 10.46 12.70 -16.61
CA SER A 35 11.33 13.88 -16.63
C SER A 35 10.68 15.04 -17.39
N LEU A 36 10.09 14.75 -18.55
CA LEU A 36 9.35 15.74 -19.33
C LEU A 36 8.10 16.21 -18.60
N ALA A 37 7.35 15.29 -17.98
CA ALA A 37 6.15 15.62 -17.24
C ALA A 37 6.45 16.50 -16.02
N CYS A 38 7.60 16.32 -15.37
CA CYS A 38 8.00 17.14 -14.22
C CYS A 38 8.82 18.40 -14.58
N SER A 39 8.98 18.71 -15.87
CA SER A 39 9.78 19.85 -16.34
C SER A 39 9.23 21.20 -15.87
N THR A 40 7.92 21.30 -15.67
CA THR A 40 7.25 22.54 -15.24
C THR A 40 6.91 22.56 -13.75
N LYS A 41 6.65 21.40 -13.15
CA LYS A 41 6.29 21.26 -11.74
C LYS A 41 6.65 19.87 -11.20
N PRO A 42 6.95 19.73 -9.90
CA PRO A 42 7.14 18.43 -9.28
C PRO A 42 5.93 17.52 -9.46
N LEU A 43 6.19 16.20 -9.55
CA LEU A 43 5.17 15.19 -9.81
C LEU A 43 5.15 14.15 -8.68
N LEU A 44 3.97 13.83 -8.17
CA LEU A 44 3.74 12.68 -7.28
C LEU A 44 2.90 11.65 -8.02
N LEU A 45 3.46 10.46 -8.23
CA LEU A 45 2.76 9.29 -8.75
C LEU A 45 2.29 8.44 -7.58
N LEU A 46 0.99 8.22 -7.50
CA LEU A 46 0.37 7.33 -6.54
C LEU A 46 -0.19 6.13 -7.28
N LEU A 47 0.32 4.94 -6.95
CA LEU A 47 -0.20 3.67 -7.44
C LEU A 47 -0.91 2.99 -6.28
N ASP A 48 -2.22 2.88 -6.36
CA ASP A 48 -3.00 2.16 -5.36
C ASP A 48 -3.14 0.69 -5.76
N ASP A 49 -3.34 -0.17 -4.75
CA ASP A 49 -3.49 -1.62 -4.91
C ASP A 49 -2.42 -2.26 -5.83
N GLY A 50 -1.14 -1.91 -5.61
CA GLY A 50 -0.02 -2.38 -6.44
C GLY A 50 0.12 -3.90 -6.51
N GLN A 51 -0.48 -4.65 -5.57
CA GLN A 51 -0.57 -6.11 -5.62
C GLN A 51 -1.36 -6.66 -6.81
N TRP A 52 -2.13 -5.83 -7.53
CA TRP A 52 -2.89 -6.22 -8.72
C TRP A 52 -2.18 -5.94 -10.04
N LEU A 53 -1.02 -5.29 -10.00
CA LEU A 53 -0.22 -5.05 -11.19
C LEU A 53 0.42 -6.34 -11.69
N ASP A 54 0.48 -6.50 -13.02
CA ASP A 54 1.16 -7.62 -13.64
C ASP A 54 2.69 -7.51 -13.46
N SER A 55 3.38 -8.65 -13.60
CA SER A 55 4.82 -8.76 -13.36
C SER A 55 5.66 -7.80 -14.22
N THR A 56 5.24 -7.53 -15.46
CA THR A 56 5.98 -6.64 -16.37
C THR A 56 5.84 -5.20 -15.92
N SER A 57 4.62 -4.78 -15.56
CA SER A 57 4.35 -3.46 -14.98
C SER A 57 5.16 -3.25 -13.70
N VAL A 58 5.16 -4.22 -12.78
CA VAL A 58 5.96 -4.15 -11.54
C VAL A 58 7.45 -4.03 -11.84
N ALA A 59 7.98 -4.81 -12.78
CA ALA A 59 9.39 -4.76 -13.14
C ALA A 59 9.81 -3.39 -13.71
N VAL A 60 8.97 -2.79 -14.57
CA VAL A 60 9.20 -1.45 -15.15
C VAL A 60 9.11 -0.36 -14.09
N ILE A 61 8.05 -0.38 -13.27
CA ILE A 61 7.84 0.58 -12.19
C ILE A 61 8.95 0.48 -11.15
N GLY A 62 9.35 -0.73 -10.76
CA GLY A 62 10.48 -0.97 -9.86
C GLY A 62 11.79 -0.44 -10.45
N PHE A 63 12.06 -0.72 -11.73
CA PHE A 63 13.24 -0.19 -12.42
C PHE A 63 13.28 1.35 -12.44
N ALA A 64 12.16 1.98 -12.77
CA ALA A 64 12.03 3.44 -12.83
C ALA A 64 12.14 4.04 -11.43
N GLY A 65 11.39 3.50 -10.46
CA GLY A 65 11.33 3.97 -9.07
C GLY A 65 12.71 4.05 -8.41
N ARG A 66 13.57 3.04 -8.61
CA ARG A 66 14.95 3.05 -8.10
C ARG A 66 15.82 4.17 -8.65
N ARG A 67 15.44 4.74 -9.80
CA ARG A 67 16.18 5.81 -10.50
C ARG A 67 15.54 7.19 -10.33
N LEU A 68 14.45 7.30 -9.57
CA LEU A 68 13.83 8.60 -9.28
C LEU A 68 14.56 9.39 -8.18
N ALA A 69 15.56 8.79 -7.52
CA ALA A 69 16.36 9.48 -6.51
C ALA A 69 17.03 10.74 -7.11
N GLY A 70 16.85 11.89 -6.45
CA GLY A 70 17.33 13.19 -6.94
C GLY A 70 16.45 13.85 -8.00
N SER A 71 15.40 13.20 -8.49
CA SER A 71 14.44 13.81 -9.43
C SER A 71 13.31 14.57 -8.71
N SER A 72 12.63 15.44 -9.46
CA SER A 72 11.38 16.14 -9.05
C SER A 72 10.15 15.23 -9.10
N VAL A 73 10.34 13.92 -9.29
CA VAL A 73 9.29 12.92 -9.33
C VAL A 73 9.37 12.08 -8.06
N LYS A 74 8.23 11.90 -7.39
CA LYS A 74 8.06 10.99 -6.26
C LYS A 74 7.06 9.90 -6.64
N LEU A 75 7.36 8.68 -6.24
CA LEU A 75 6.52 7.51 -6.49
C LEU A 75 6.14 6.91 -5.13
N VAL A 76 4.85 6.68 -4.95
CA VAL A 76 4.28 5.94 -3.83
C VAL A 76 3.45 4.80 -4.40
N VAL A 77 3.75 3.59 -3.96
CA VAL A 77 2.98 2.39 -4.29
C VAL A 77 2.35 1.88 -2.99
N ALA A 78 1.02 1.89 -2.92
CA ALA A 78 0.29 1.31 -1.81
C ALA A 78 0.09 -0.19 -2.07
N LEU A 79 0.39 -0.98 -1.04
CA LEU A 79 0.25 -2.43 -1.07
C LEU A 79 -0.62 -2.88 0.09
N ARG A 80 -1.45 -3.88 -0.16
CA ARG A 80 -2.25 -4.50 0.91
C ARG A 80 -1.37 -5.37 1.81
N SER A 81 -1.41 -5.11 3.12
CA SER A 81 -0.68 -5.92 4.10
C SER A 81 -1.13 -7.38 4.09
N GLY A 82 -0.17 -8.30 4.17
CA GLY A 82 -0.44 -9.74 4.18
C GLY A 82 -0.77 -10.36 2.81
N VAL A 83 -0.77 -9.55 1.74
CA VAL A 83 -0.85 -10.04 0.36
C VAL A 83 0.53 -9.93 -0.25
N ALA A 84 1.07 -11.03 -0.75
CA ALA A 84 2.35 -11.03 -1.45
C ALA A 84 2.26 -10.15 -2.70
N SER A 85 3.28 -9.33 -2.93
CA SER A 85 3.38 -8.50 -4.12
C SER A 85 4.78 -8.63 -4.72
N GLU A 86 4.89 -8.60 -6.05
CA GLU A 86 6.20 -8.56 -6.69
C GLU A 86 7.01 -7.30 -6.32
N PHE A 87 6.34 -6.24 -5.86
CA PHE A 87 7.00 -5.06 -5.31
C PHE A 87 7.85 -5.35 -4.07
N ASP A 88 7.57 -6.44 -3.33
CA ASP A 88 8.39 -6.88 -2.19
C ASP A 88 9.84 -7.18 -2.61
N THR A 89 10.05 -7.53 -3.88
CA THR A 89 11.37 -7.81 -4.47
C THR A 89 11.89 -6.68 -5.38
N ALA A 90 11.14 -5.59 -5.54
CA ALA A 90 11.49 -4.48 -6.43
C ALA A 90 12.61 -3.57 -5.90
N ALA A 91 13.12 -3.82 -4.69
CA ALA A 91 14.17 -3.05 -4.01
C ALA A 91 13.84 -1.54 -3.94
N LEU A 92 12.59 -1.22 -3.65
CA LEU A 92 12.12 0.12 -3.31
C LEU A 92 12.07 0.28 -1.78
N PRO A 93 12.26 1.49 -1.23
CA PRO A 93 12.07 1.75 0.19
C PRO A 93 10.64 1.42 0.61
N ALA A 94 10.48 0.67 1.70
CA ALA A 94 9.19 0.30 2.26
C ALA A 94 8.88 1.13 3.52
N LEU A 95 7.66 1.66 3.60
CA LEU A 95 7.13 2.30 4.79
C LEU A 95 5.93 1.50 5.32
N PRO A 96 6.11 0.68 6.37
CA PRO A 96 5.01 -0.08 6.93
C PRO A 96 4.01 0.85 7.62
N VAL A 97 2.77 0.88 7.10
CA VAL A 97 1.64 1.56 7.74
C VAL A 97 0.99 0.58 8.71
N ARG A 98 1.27 0.74 10.00
CA ARG A 98 0.77 -0.14 11.06
C ARG A 98 -0.61 0.31 11.52
N ALA A 99 -1.35 -0.59 12.16
CA ALA A 99 -2.51 -0.22 12.95
C ALA A 99 -2.14 0.84 13.99
N LEU A 100 -3.08 1.73 14.31
CA LEU A 100 -2.90 2.72 15.37
C LEU A 100 -2.70 1.99 16.71
N PRO A 101 -1.73 2.43 17.53
CA PRO A 101 -1.67 1.99 18.91
C PRO A 101 -2.93 2.44 19.67
N ASP A 102 -3.20 1.76 20.78
CA ASP A 102 -4.44 1.92 21.55
C ASP A 102 -4.74 3.37 21.95
N GLU A 103 -3.71 4.13 22.34
CA GLU A 103 -3.87 5.54 22.75
C GLU A 103 -4.28 6.43 21.58
N GLU A 104 -3.64 6.28 20.42
CA GLU A 104 -3.97 7.00 19.20
C GLU A 104 -5.34 6.60 18.66
N ALA A 105 -5.72 5.32 18.77
CA ALA A 105 -7.04 4.84 18.42
C ALA A 105 -8.14 5.47 19.31
N ARG A 106 -7.90 5.55 20.63
CA ARG A 106 -8.79 6.25 21.58
C ARG A 106 -8.91 7.73 21.24
N ARG A 107 -7.78 8.39 20.95
CA ARG A 107 -7.73 9.81 20.58
C ARG A 107 -8.47 10.09 19.27
N LEU A 108 -8.35 9.20 18.29
CA LEU A 108 -9.07 9.33 17.01
C LEU A 108 -10.59 9.22 17.23
N LEU A 109 -11.05 8.28 18.05
CA LEU A 109 -12.47 8.17 18.41
C LEU A 109 -12.96 9.42 19.15
N ASP A 110 -12.20 9.92 20.12
CA ASP A 110 -12.59 11.11 20.87
C ASP A 110 -12.70 12.35 19.98
N LEU A 111 -11.80 12.49 19.00
CA LEU A 111 -11.82 13.60 18.06
C LEU A 111 -13.02 13.55 17.10
N ARG A 112 -13.42 12.34 16.67
CA ARG A 112 -14.40 12.18 15.59
C ARG A 112 -15.80 11.85 16.08
N HIS A 113 -15.90 11.24 17.25
CA HIS A 113 -17.13 10.72 17.84
C HIS A 113 -17.17 10.96 19.37
N PRO A 114 -17.07 12.23 19.83
CA PRO A 114 -16.95 12.56 21.25
C PRO A 114 -18.16 12.16 22.10
N GLY A 115 -19.32 11.96 21.48
CA GLY A 115 -20.58 11.61 22.16
C GLY A 115 -20.88 10.11 22.23
N LEU A 116 -19.94 9.23 21.88
CA LEU A 116 -20.18 7.79 21.93
C LEU A 116 -20.35 7.29 23.36
N ASP A 117 -21.38 6.47 23.57
CA ASP A 117 -21.56 5.74 24.80
C ASP A 117 -20.32 4.88 25.14
N THR A 118 -20.00 4.80 26.43
CA THR A 118 -18.77 4.13 26.90
C THR A 118 -18.70 2.66 26.49
N ARG A 119 -19.83 1.94 26.44
CA ARG A 119 -19.88 0.55 26.02
C ARG A 119 -19.63 0.41 24.52
N VAL A 120 -20.25 1.27 23.72
CA VAL A 120 -20.07 1.30 22.25
C VAL A 120 -18.63 1.66 21.90
N ARG A 121 -18.04 2.64 22.59
CA ARG A 121 -16.63 3.01 22.45
C ARG A 121 -15.69 1.83 22.68
N ARG A 122 -15.91 1.06 23.75
CA ARG A 122 -15.10 -0.13 24.06
C ARG A 122 -15.21 -1.19 22.96
N LEU A 123 -16.44 -1.46 22.50
CA LEU A 123 -16.68 -2.40 21.42
C LEU A 123 -15.95 -1.98 20.14
N MET A 124 -15.96 -0.69 19.80
CA MET A 124 -15.27 -0.19 18.61
C MET A 124 -13.76 -0.36 18.68
N LEU A 125 -13.15 -0.02 19.81
CA LEU A 125 -11.70 -0.18 19.98
C LEU A 125 -11.30 -1.66 19.82
N ASP A 126 -12.08 -2.56 20.42
CA ASP A 126 -11.87 -4.00 20.34
C ASP A 126 -12.06 -4.55 18.91
N GLN A 127 -13.08 -4.10 18.19
CA GLN A 127 -13.37 -4.58 16.83
C GLN A 127 -12.47 -3.94 15.76
N ALA A 128 -12.18 -2.65 15.88
CA ALA A 128 -11.35 -1.94 14.91
C ALA A 128 -9.88 -2.34 15.00
N ARG A 129 -9.40 -2.77 16.18
CA ARG A 129 -8.01 -3.20 16.40
C ARG A 129 -6.99 -2.20 15.84
N GLY A 130 -7.23 -0.92 16.09
CA GLY A 130 -6.39 0.18 15.61
C GLY A 130 -6.53 0.53 14.12
N ASN A 131 -7.41 -0.12 13.36
CA ASN A 131 -7.69 0.26 11.97
C ASN A 131 -8.43 1.62 11.93
N PRO A 132 -7.83 2.70 11.39
CA PRO A 132 -8.45 4.02 11.35
C PRO A 132 -9.79 4.03 10.63
N LEU A 133 -9.91 3.33 9.50
CA LEU A 133 -11.15 3.30 8.72
C LEU A 133 -12.29 2.68 9.54
N ALA A 134 -12.00 1.58 10.25
CA ALA A 134 -12.99 0.93 11.11
C ALA A 134 -13.42 1.85 12.26
N LEU A 135 -12.50 2.59 12.89
CA LEU A 135 -12.84 3.56 13.95
C LEU A 135 -13.74 4.70 13.45
N LEU A 136 -13.61 5.09 12.18
CA LEU A 136 -14.38 6.19 11.59
C LEU A 136 -15.77 5.74 11.12
N GLU A 137 -15.88 4.57 10.50
CA GLU A 137 -17.08 4.11 9.79
C GLU A 137 -18.03 3.25 10.63
N LEU A 138 -17.51 2.44 11.56
CA LEU A 138 -18.35 1.57 12.41
C LEU A 138 -19.42 2.34 13.22
N PRO A 139 -19.16 3.54 13.78
CA PRO A 139 -20.16 4.30 14.53
C PRO A 139 -21.42 4.65 13.75
N ALA A 140 -21.28 5.04 12.48
CA ALA A 140 -22.41 5.40 11.64
C ALA A 140 -23.42 4.25 11.49
N HIS A 141 -22.94 3.01 11.56
CA HIS A 141 -23.77 1.80 11.41
C HIS A 141 -24.43 1.35 12.72
N LEU A 142 -23.97 1.85 13.87
CA LEU A 142 -24.57 1.56 15.19
C LEU A 142 -25.58 2.61 15.63
N HIS A 143 -25.57 3.80 15.03
CA HIS A 143 -26.59 4.85 15.27
C HIS A 143 -27.99 4.51 14.72
N VAL A 144 -28.19 3.34 14.10
CA VAL A 144 -29.50 2.84 13.62
C VAL A 144 -30.32 2.15 14.74
N GLY A 145 -29.90 2.22 16.00
CA GLY A 145 -30.69 1.78 17.16
C GLY A 145 -31.39 2.95 17.87
N HIS A 146 -32.65 3.21 17.53
CA HIS A 146 -33.49 4.17 18.25
C HIS A 146 -33.67 3.75 19.73
N PRO A 147 -33.61 4.68 20.72
CA PRO A 147 -33.86 4.33 22.11
C PRO A 147 -35.37 4.17 22.33
N GLY A 148 -35.86 2.95 22.15
CA GLY A 148 -37.27 2.66 22.39
C GLY A 148 -37.68 1.30 21.90
N THR A 149 -37.32 0.24 22.64
CA THR A 149 -38.22 -0.85 23.06
C THR A 149 -37.41 -2.03 23.59
N SER A 150 -37.80 -2.43 24.80
CA SER A 150 -37.39 -3.67 25.44
C SER A 150 -37.67 -4.85 24.51
N GLY A 151 -36.61 -5.55 24.11
CA GLY A 151 -36.70 -6.83 23.41
C GLY A 151 -35.35 -7.51 23.40
N ARG A 152 -35.25 -8.67 24.05
CA ARG A 152 -34.06 -9.54 24.08
C ARG A 152 -33.66 -9.89 22.64
N GLY A 153 -32.69 -9.18 22.08
CA GLY A 153 -32.06 -9.50 20.80
C GLY A 153 -30.60 -9.86 21.03
N THR A 154 -30.30 -11.16 21.12
CA THR A 154 -28.93 -11.66 21.16
C THR A 154 -28.22 -11.29 19.86
N CYS A 155 -27.34 -10.30 19.88
CA CYS A 155 -26.48 -10.02 18.75
C CYS A 155 -25.42 -11.11 18.66
N ARG A 156 -25.65 -12.07 17.77
CA ARG A 156 -24.71 -13.13 17.40
C ARG A 156 -23.43 -12.48 16.85
N PRO A 157 -22.23 -12.89 17.26
CA PRO A 157 -21.02 -12.33 16.68
C PRO A 157 -20.95 -12.75 15.21
N ALA A 158 -21.08 -11.77 14.31
CA ALA A 158 -20.78 -11.95 12.91
C ALA A 158 -19.26 -12.20 12.77
N ARG A 159 -18.91 -13.48 12.80
CA ARG A 159 -17.94 -14.15 11.95
C ARG A 159 -16.85 -13.23 11.35
N CYS A 160 -15.73 -13.20 12.06
CA CYS A 160 -14.36 -13.20 11.52
C CYS A 160 -14.08 -12.31 10.29
N LEU A 161 -13.67 -11.06 10.52
CA LEU A 161 -12.54 -10.51 9.76
C LEU A 161 -11.25 -10.98 10.46
N SER A 162 -10.73 -12.14 10.04
CA SER A 162 -9.37 -12.53 10.38
C SER A 162 -8.40 -11.66 9.59
N ALA A 163 -7.99 -10.53 10.19
CA ALA A 163 -6.70 -9.96 9.87
C ALA A 163 -5.64 -10.88 10.48
N THR A 164 -5.06 -11.77 9.68
CA THR A 164 -3.88 -12.55 10.07
C THR A 164 -2.74 -11.57 10.29
N ALA A 165 -2.45 -11.30 11.56
CA ALA A 165 -1.20 -10.71 11.99
C ALA A 165 -0.06 -11.65 11.57
N GLY A 166 0.69 -11.26 10.54
CA GLY A 166 1.95 -11.92 10.21
C GLY A 166 2.94 -11.68 11.34
N ALA A 167 3.27 -12.74 12.09
CA ALA A 167 4.41 -12.75 13.00
C ALA A 167 5.72 -12.56 12.22
N PRO A 168 6.75 -11.93 12.80
CA PRO A 168 8.04 -11.78 12.13
C PRO A 168 8.76 -13.14 12.05
N ALA A 169 9.15 -13.52 10.84
CA ALA A 169 10.00 -14.68 10.62
C ALA A 169 11.39 -14.42 11.22
N SER A 170 11.82 -15.37 12.05
CA SER A 170 13.11 -15.46 12.72
C SER A 170 14.29 -15.38 11.74
N ALA A 171 15.29 -14.56 12.09
CA ALA A 171 16.58 -14.48 11.41
C ALA A 171 17.39 -15.76 11.67
N ALA A 172 17.49 -16.62 10.64
CA ALA A 172 18.44 -17.72 10.62
C ALA A 172 19.77 -17.24 10.03
N GLY A 173 20.84 -17.40 10.82
CA GLY A 173 22.16 -16.83 10.58
C GLY A 173 22.86 -17.29 9.30
N VAL A 174 23.50 -16.32 8.65
CA VAL A 174 24.54 -16.57 7.65
C VAL A 174 25.87 -16.69 8.41
N ARG A 175 26.42 -17.91 8.41
CA ARG A 175 27.76 -18.20 8.89
C ARG A 175 28.78 -17.57 7.95
N HIS A 176 29.73 -16.86 8.53
CA HIS A 176 30.91 -16.33 7.88
C HIS A 176 31.88 -17.48 7.56
N PRO A 177 32.36 -17.67 6.32
CA PRO A 177 33.45 -18.58 6.07
C PRO A 177 34.78 -17.90 6.43
N ASP A 178 35.54 -18.65 7.22
CA ASP A 178 36.84 -18.40 7.80
C ASP A 178 37.88 -17.90 6.78
N ARG A 179 38.65 -16.88 7.18
CA ARG A 179 39.89 -16.48 6.50
C ARG A 179 41.04 -17.25 7.14
N GLY A 180 41.75 -18.06 6.35
CA GLY A 180 43.14 -18.41 6.69
C GLY A 180 43.61 -19.77 6.17
N ALA A 181 44.20 -19.79 4.98
CA ALA A 181 45.36 -20.62 4.70
C ALA A 181 46.09 -20.12 3.44
N ARG A 182 47.33 -19.67 3.67
CA ARG A 182 48.43 -19.30 2.75
C ARG A 182 48.43 -17.88 2.18
#